data_AF-A0A372IKU6-F1
#
_entry.id   AF-A0A372IKU6-F1
#
_cell.length_a   1.000
_cell.length_b   1.000
_cell.length_c   1.000
_cell.angle_alpha   90.00
_cell.angle_beta   90.00
_cell.angle_gamma   90.00
#
_symmetry.space_group_name_H-M   'P 1'
#
loop_
_entity.id
_entity.type
_entity.pdbx_description
1 polymer ?
#
loop_
_entity_poly.entity_id
_entity_poly.type
_entity_poly.pdbx_seq_one_letter_code
_entity_poly.pdbx_strand_id
1 'polypeptide(L)'
;MRGIIAEAVFVNDVIPGIVESGWQHIKIEGDHPYDVLLRKGALSVRIQIKLQRLEKGVPKLYYPRHYKVGSLHVVEVQKTRTGERATTTTLPGTDTKIVTTEPVTVKTRPYSFGDFDILAVNMHPSSGDWKNFRYTLSSWLLPRRDPDPALIEIFQPVSVLPDEVWTDNLAVCLKWFEAGKKNRILAEVLHQKKAKKDFL
;
A
#
# COMPACT_ATOMS: atom_id res chain seq x y z
N MET A 1 -11.95 -5.99 8.97
CA MET A 1 -12.08 -7.39 8.50
C MET A 1 -11.33 -7.65 7.20
N ARG A 2 -11.59 -6.94 6.08
CA ARG A 2 -10.91 -7.23 4.78
C ARG A 2 -9.37 -7.26 4.80
N GLY A 3 -8.71 -6.40 5.60
CA GLY A 3 -7.25 -6.43 5.75
C GLY A 3 -6.74 -7.76 6.32
N ILE A 4 -7.33 -8.21 7.43
CA ILE A 4 -7.03 -9.49 8.08
C ILE A 4 -7.21 -10.67 7.11
N ILE A 5 -8.23 -10.63 6.24
CA ILE A 5 -8.43 -11.67 5.22
C ILE A 5 -7.26 -11.68 4.24
N ALA A 6 -6.84 -10.51 3.73
CA ALA A 6 -5.69 -10.42 2.83
C ALA A 6 -4.41 -10.93 3.49
N GLU A 7 -4.16 -10.57 4.76
CA GLU A 7 -3.02 -11.07 5.54
C GLU A 7 -3.05 -12.60 5.71
N ALA A 8 -4.20 -13.16 6.09
CA ALA A 8 -4.36 -14.60 6.26
C ALA A 8 -4.15 -15.37 4.93
N VAL A 9 -4.72 -14.87 3.84
CA VAL A 9 -4.53 -15.46 2.50
C VAL A 9 -3.05 -15.36 2.09
N PHE A 10 -2.39 -14.24 2.38
CA PHE A 10 -0.98 -14.10 2.09
C PHE A 10 -0.13 -15.17 2.78
N VAL A 11 -0.30 -15.33 4.08
CA VAL A 11 0.48 -16.30 4.87
C VAL A 11 0.16 -17.75 4.48
N ASN A 12 -1.11 -18.07 4.21
CA ASN A 12 -1.52 -19.46 3.96
C ASN A 12 -1.39 -19.90 2.51
N ASP A 13 -1.51 -18.98 1.55
CA ASP A 13 -1.55 -19.33 0.12
C ASP A 13 -0.36 -18.78 -0.69
N VAL A 14 0.22 -17.64 -0.30
CA VAL A 14 1.33 -17.01 -1.06
C VAL A 14 2.69 -17.48 -0.53
N ILE A 15 2.90 -17.41 0.79
CA ILE A 15 4.19 -17.76 1.41
C ILE A 15 4.65 -19.20 1.12
N PRO A 16 3.79 -20.23 1.13
CA PRO A 16 4.23 -21.59 0.79
C PRO A 16 4.87 -21.68 -0.60
N GLY A 17 4.45 -20.83 -1.55
CA GLY A 17 4.98 -20.80 -2.91
C GLY A 17 6.40 -20.26 -3.05
N ILE A 18 7.00 -19.67 -1.99
CA ILE A 18 8.37 -19.13 -2.03
C ILE A 18 9.36 -19.90 -1.16
N VAL A 19 8.92 -20.96 -0.48
CA VAL A 19 9.77 -21.78 0.42
C VAL A 19 10.92 -22.42 -0.34
N GLU A 20 10.67 -22.95 -1.55
CA GLU A 20 11.71 -23.55 -2.40
C GLU A 20 12.79 -22.55 -2.84
N SER A 21 12.51 -21.25 -2.76
CA SER A 21 13.50 -20.19 -3.03
C SER A 21 14.42 -19.89 -1.83
N GLY A 22 14.31 -20.67 -0.75
CA GLY A 22 15.13 -20.58 0.46
C GLY A 22 14.66 -19.53 1.48
N TRP A 23 13.52 -18.88 1.24
CA TRP A 23 12.94 -17.90 2.14
C TRP A 23 12.06 -18.59 3.18
N GLN A 24 12.25 -18.22 4.44
CA GLN A 24 11.53 -18.76 5.58
C GLN A 24 10.70 -17.66 6.23
N HIS A 25 9.42 -17.96 6.50
CA HIS A 25 8.55 -17.07 7.25
C HIS A 25 8.86 -17.14 8.74
N ILE A 26 9.13 -15.98 9.33
CA ILE A 26 9.43 -15.82 10.75
C ILE A 26 8.20 -15.24 11.43
N LYS A 27 7.75 -15.89 12.49
CA LYS A 27 6.66 -15.37 13.34
C LYS A 27 7.13 -14.06 13.98
N ILE A 28 6.30 -13.02 13.89
CA ILE A 28 6.52 -11.73 14.53
C ILE A 28 5.49 -11.52 15.65
N GLU A 29 5.89 -10.81 16.70
CA GLU A 29 5.06 -10.48 17.85
C GLU A 29 5.19 -8.99 18.17
N GLY A 30 4.09 -8.36 18.57
CA GLY A 30 4.02 -6.92 18.85
C GLY A 30 3.51 -6.07 17.68
N ASP A 31 3.61 -4.75 17.86
CA ASP A 31 3.18 -3.76 16.86
C ASP A 31 4.37 -3.38 15.97
N HIS A 32 4.34 -3.84 14.72
CA HIS A 32 5.38 -3.59 13.72
C HIS A 32 4.81 -2.82 12.53
N PRO A 33 5.63 -2.02 11.83
CA PRO A 33 5.20 -1.33 10.63
C PRO A 33 5.18 -2.25 9.37
N TYR A 34 5.10 -3.56 9.56
CA TYR A 34 5.04 -4.60 8.55
C TYR A 34 4.29 -5.82 9.11
N ASP A 35 3.67 -6.61 8.23
CA ASP A 35 2.80 -7.71 8.63
C ASP A 35 3.49 -9.08 8.53
N VAL A 36 4.56 -9.18 7.72
CA VAL A 36 5.30 -10.43 7.48
C VAL A 36 6.81 -10.18 7.50
N LEU A 37 7.56 -11.08 8.15
CA LEU A 37 9.02 -11.11 8.13
C LEU A 37 9.50 -12.41 7.47
N LEU A 38 10.32 -12.27 6.42
CA LEU A 38 10.99 -13.39 5.76
C LEU A 38 12.50 -13.35 6.02
N ARG A 39 13.13 -14.52 6.09
CA ARG A 39 14.59 -14.66 6.24
C ARG A 39 15.17 -15.64 5.24
N LYS A 40 16.34 -15.33 4.70
CA LYS A 40 17.15 -16.22 3.86
C LYS A 40 18.63 -16.01 4.19
N GLY A 41 19.20 -16.93 4.97
CA GLY A 41 20.56 -16.78 5.50
C GLY A 41 20.71 -15.52 6.37
N ALA A 42 21.58 -14.60 5.93
CA ALA A 42 21.80 -13.30 6.57
C ALA A 42 20.82 -12.20 6.11
N LEU A 43 20.06 -12.44 5.04
CA LEU A 43 19.08 -11.49 4.52
C LEU A 43 17.77 -11.59 5.29
N SER A 44 17.13 -10.45 5.51
CA SER A 44 15.77 -10.34 6.04
C SER A 44 14.96 -9.36 5.20
N VAL A 45 13.68 -9.66 5.01
CA VAL A 45 12.73 -8.86 4.23
C VAL A 45 11.46 -8.68 5.04
N ARG A 46 11.07 -7.42 5.24
CA ARG A 46 9.81 -7.02 5.89
C ARG A 46 8.79 -6.66 4.82
N ILE A 47 7.63 -7.28 4.87
CA ILE A 47 6.55 -7.08 3.90
C ILE A 47 5.37 -6.42 4.61
N GLN A 48 4.95 -5.26 4.09
CA GLN A 48 3.69 -4.66 4.48
C GLN A 48 2.61 -5.02 3.46
N ILE A 49 1.50 -5.55 3.94
CA ILE A 49 0.31 -5.90 3.16
C ILE A 49 -0.68 -4.73 3.24
N LYS A 50 -1.24 -4.36 2.09
CA LYS A 50 -2.32 -3.36 2.00
C LYS A 50 -3.37 -3.84 1.02
N LEU A 51 -4.59 -3.36 1.20
CA LEU A 51 -5.68 -3.59 0.26
C LEU A 51 -5.74 -2.43 -0.74
N GLN A 52 -5.98 -2.73 -2.01
CA GLN A 52 -6.35 -1.72 -3.00
C GLN A 52 -7.49 -0.85 -2.47
N ARG A 53 -7.39 0.47 -2.68
CA ARG A 53 -8.35 1.43 -2.16
C ARG A 53 -9.67 1.33 -2.93
N LEU A 54 -10.76 1.23 -2.16
CA LEU A 54 -12.10 1.50 -2.64
C LEU A 54 -12.47 2.96 -2.33
N GLU A 55 -13.22 3.59 -3.24
CA GLU A 55 -13.86 4.88 -3.03
C GLU A 55 -15.32 4.75 -3.45
N LYS A 56 -16.27 5.03 -2.54
CA LYS A 56 -17.71 4.84 -2.80
C LYS A 56 -18.07 3.43 -3.31
N GLY A 57 -17.36 2.41 -2.81
CA GLY A 57 -17.60 1.00 -3.17
C GLY A 57 -16.97 0.55 -4.47
N VAL A 58 -16.30 1.44 -5.23
CA VAL A 58 -15.60 1.08 -6.48
C VAL A 58 -14.08 1.18 -6.34
N PRO A 59 -13.30 0.34 -7.05
CA PRO A 59 -11.84 0.46 -7.10
C PRO A 59 -11.41 1.87 -7.51
N LYS A 60 -10.57 2.50 -6.68
CA LYS A 60 -10.11 3.86 -6.95
C LYS A 60 -9.00 3.83 -8.00
N LEU A 61 -9.20 4.59 -9.08
CA LEU A 61 -8.21 4.79 -10.13
C LEU A 61 -7.22 5.90 -9.76
N TYR A 62 -5.95 5.70 -10.09
CA TYR A 62 -4.93 6.72 -9.93
C TYR A 62 -4.99 7.70 -11.11
N TYR A 63 -5.29 8.97 -10.86
CA TYR A 63 -5.40 10.05 -11.86
C TYR A 63 -6.06 9.62 -13.20
N PRO A 64 -7.35 9.24 -13.19
CA PRO A 64 -8.03 8.69 -14.37
C PRO A 64 -8.16 9.66 -15.56
N ARG A 65 -7.87 10.96 -15.37
CA ARG A 65 -7.79 11.95 -16.46
C ARG A 65 -6.47 11.89 -17.24
N HIS A 66 -5.42 11.34 -16.63
CA HIS A 66 -4.06 11.30 -17.19
C HIS A 66 -3.68 9.90 -17.67
N TYR A 67 -4.29 8.87 -17.10
CA TYR A 67 -4.02 7.48 -17.43
C TYR A 67 -5.24 6.83 -18.03
N LYS A 68 -5.02 5.84 -18.91
CA LYS A 68 -6.12 5.03 -19.44
C LYS A 68 -6.92 4.42 -18.29
N VAL A 69 -8.23 4.44 -18.40
CA VAL A 69 -9.12 3.87 -17.38
C VAL A 69 -8.71 2.42 -17.10
N GLY A 70 -8.53 2.09 -15.82
CA GLY A 70 -8.13 0.75 -15.39
C GLY A 70 -6.64 0.42 -15.53
N SER A 71 -5.77 1.33 -16.01
CA SER A 71 -4.33 1.02 -16.07
C SER A 71 -3.65 1.08 -14.70
N LEU A 72 -4.07 2.03 -13.86
CA LEU A 72 -3.51 2.24 -12.53
C LEU A 72 -4.61 2.37 -11.49
N HIS A 73 -4.49 1.56 -10.44
CA HIS A 73 -5.30 1.69 -9.23
C HIS A 73 -4.53 2.40 -8.13
N VAL A 74 -5.22 2.71 -7.04
CA VAL A 74 -4.62 3.32 -5.85
C VAL A 74 -4.53 2.29 -4.74
N VAL A 75 -3.38 2.24 -4.07
CA VAL A 75 -3.29 1.73 -2.70
C VAL A 75 -3.10 2.89 -1.74
N GLU A 76 -3.81 2.83 -0.62
CA GLU A 76 -3.59 3.72 0.51
C GLU A 76 -2.63 3.03 1.49
N VAL A 77 -1.37 3.47 1.50
CA VAL A 77 -0.33 2.87 2.35
C VAL A 77 -0.60 3.20 3.81
N GLN A 78 -1.05 4.41 4.10
CA GLN A 78 -1.33 4.89 5.44
C GLN A 78 -2.77 5.36 5.54
N LYS A 79 -3.56 4.82 6.47
CA LYS A 79 -4.92 5.29 6.69
C LYS A 79 -4.92 6.69 7.28
N THR A 80 -5.65 7.60 6.64
CA THR A 80 -6.10 8.83 7.28
C THR A 80 -7.50 8.59 7.86
N ARG A 81 -7.61 8.56 9.21
CA ARG A 81 -8.94 8.55 9.85
C ARG A 81 -9.38 9.98 10.00
N THR A 82 -10.25 10.44 9.12
CA THR A 82 -11.07 11.63 9.33
C THR A 82 -12.40 11.20 9.95
N GLY A 83 -12.81 11.87 11.02
CA GLY A 83 -14.10 11.68 11.66
C GLY A 83 -14.49 12.92 12.46
N GLU A 84 -15.68 12.95 13.03
CA GLU A 84 -16.11 13.99 13.96
C GLU A 84 -16.15 13.40 15.36
N ARG A 85 -15.52 14.06 16.33
CA ARG A 85 -15.64 13.72 17.75
C ARG A 85 -16.74 14.58 18.34
N ALA A 86 -17.84 13.95 18.71
CA ALA A 86 -18.89 14.59 19.50
C ALA A 86 -18.46 14.60 20.97
N THR A 87 -18.30 15.79 21.54
CA THR A 87 -18.08 15.99 22.97
C THR A 87 -19.41 16.44 23.57
N THR A 88 -19.90 15.69 24.56
CA THR A 88 -21.12 16.07 25.30
C THR A 88 -20.71 16.72 26.62
N THR A 89 -20.98 18.00 26.77
CA THR A 89 -20.73 18.75 28.01
C THR A 89 -22.07 19.03 28.68
N THR A 90 -22.20 18.64 29.95
CA THR A 90 -23.39 18.98 30.76
C THR A 90 -23.14 20.32 31.44
N LEU A 91 -24.08 21.26 31.31
CA LEU A 91 -23.96 22.57 31.94
C LEU A 91 -24.06 22.44 33.48
N PRO A 92 -23.14 23.06 34.26
CA PRO A 92 -23.17 22.97 35.72
C PRO A 92 -24.52 23.42 36.29
N GLY A 93 -25.16 22.56 37.09
CA GLY A 93 -26.45 22.86 37.73
C GLY A 93 -27.69 22.66 36.85
N THR A 94 -27.57 22.07 35.66
CA THR A 94 -28.71 21.74 34.78
C THR A 94 -28.54 20.37 34.12
N ASP A 95 -29.64 19.71 33.74
CA ASP A 95 -29.59 18.47 32.94
C ASP A 95 -29.33 18.72 31.44
N THR A 96 -29.09 19.97 31.05
CA THR A 96 -28.88 20.37 29.67
C THR A 96 -27.51 19.89 29.17
N LYS A 97 -27.53 19.02 28.15
CA LYS A 97 -26.35 18.50 27.46
C LYS A 97 -26.10 19.29 26.18
N ILE A 98 -24.92 19.90 26.06
CA ILE A 98 -24.43 20.53 24.84
C ILE A 98 -23.57 19.50 24.12
N VAL A 99 -23.93 19.16 22.88
CA VAL A 99 -23.12 18.30 22.02
C VAL A 99 -22.36 19.18 21.03
N THR A 100 -21.03 19.20 21.14
CA THR A 100 -20.15 19.88 20.20
C THR A 100 -19.46 18.84 19.32
N THR A 101 -19.63 18.92 18.01
CA THR A 101 -18.93 18.07 17.04
C THR A 101 -17.73 18.79 16.47
N GLU A 102 -16.53 18.28 16.72
CA GLU A 102 -15.30 18.78 16.11
C GLU A 102 -14.72 17.75 15.12
N PRO A 103 -14.28 18.15 13.92
CA PRO A 103 -13.59 17.25 13.01
C PRO A 103 -12.24 16.86 13.60
N VAL A 104 -12.07 15.57 13.92
CA VAL A 104 -10.81 14.98 14.36
C VAL A 104 -10.20 14.18 13.22
N THR A 105 -9.02 14.59 12.79
CA THR A 105 -8.17 13.79 11.89
C THR A 105 -7.13 13.06 12.73
N VAL A 106 -7.35 11.77 12.99
CA VAL A 106 -6.30 10.92 13.59
C VAL A 106 -5.47 10.36 12.43
N LYS A 107 -4.31 10.98 12.18
CA LYS A 107 -3.31 10.37 11.32
C LYS A 107 -2.69 9.19 12.08
N THR A 108 -2.74 8.00 11.49
CA THR A 108 -1.91 6.87 11.94
C THR A 108 -0.42 7.23 11.80
N ARG A 109 0.51 6.52 12.44
CA ARG A 109 1.95 6.82 12.31
C ARG A 109 2.35 6.82 10.82
N PRO A 110 3.01 7.87 10.31
CA PRO A 110 3.43 7.88 8.92
C PRO A 110 4.54 6.88 8.68
N TYR A 111 4.48 6.21 7.52
CA TYR A 111 5.54 5.29 7.10
C TYR A 111 6.69 6.06 6.48
N SER A 112 7.89 5.72 6.92
CA SER A 112 9.17 6.15 6.33
C SER A 112 9.73 5.07 5.42
N PHE A 113 10.60 5.47 4.48
CA PHE A 113 11.43 4.48 3.79
C PHE A 113 12.27 3.70 4.82
N GLY A 114 12.27 2.37 4.70
CA GLY A 114 12.96 1.49 5.65
C GLY A 114 12.10 1.01 6.82
N ASP A 115 10.84 1.42 6.96
CA ASP A 115 9.91 0.78 7.89
C ASP A 115 9.54 -0.65 7.45
N PHE A 116 9.42 -0.85 6.13
CA PHE A 116 9.27 -2.15 5.47
C PHE A 116 10.03 -2.14 4.14
N ASP A 117 10.28 -3.31 3.58
CA ASP A 117 11.13 -3.52 2.40
C ASP A 117 10.31 -3.79 1.13
N ILE A 118 9.17 -4.47 1.25
CA ILE A 118 8.25 -4.77 0.14
C ILE A 118 6.83 -4.34 0.49
N LEU A 119 6.13 -3.73 -0.47
CA LEU A 119 4.69 -3.50 -0.39
C LEU A 119 3.96 -4.58 -1.19
N ALA A 120 3.10 -5.35 -0.52
CA ALA A 120 2.20 -6.32 -1.13
C ALA A 120 0.78 -5.74 -1.17
N VAL A 121 0.27 -5.45 -2.37
CA VAL A 121 -1.07 -4.89 -2.56
C VAL A 121 -2.02 -5.99 -2.98
N ASN A 122 -3.01 -6.29 -2.15
CA ASN A 122 -4.09 -7.19 -2.50
C ASN A 122 -5.09 -6.49 -3.43
N MET A 123 -5.30 -7.09 -4.61
CA MET A 123 -6.09 -6.54 -5.71
C MET A 123 -7.54 -7.05 -5.74
N HIS A 124 -7.97 -7.84 -4.73
CA HIS A 124 -9.33 -8.38 -4.60
C HIS A 124 -10.43 -7.35 -4.93
N PRO A 125 -10.38 -6.08 -4.50
CA PRO A 125 -11.47 -5.15 -4.80
C PRO A 125 -11.72 -4.94 -6.30
N SER A 126 -10.69 -5.02 -7.13
CA SER A 126 -10.81 -4.96 -8.60
C SER A 126 -10.88 -6.32 -9.29
N SER A 127 -10.28 -7.37 -8.70
CA SER A 127 -10.17 -8.69 -9.33
C SER A 127 -11.24 -9.69 -8.88
N GLY A 128 -11.86 -9.49 -7.72
CA GLY A 128 -12.68 -10.48 -7.03
C GLY A 128 -11.90 -11.65 -6.42
N ASP A 129 -10.56 -11.64 -6.50
CA ASP A 129 -9.69 -12.74 -6.08
C ASP A 129 -8.74 -12.30 -4.96
N TRP A 130 -8.84 -12.97 -3.81
CA TRP A 130 -8.00 -12.72 -2.64
C TRP A 130 -6.55 -13.17 -2.82
N LYS A 131 -6.24 -14.05 -3.77
CA LYS A 131 -4.86 -14.48 -4.06
C LYS A 131 -4.16 -13.53 -5.04
N ASN A 132 -4.88 -12.54 -5.57
CA ASN A 132 -4.33 -11.60 -6.54
C ASN A 132 -3.58 -10.46 -5.82
N PHE A 133 -2.25 -10.49 -5.89
CA PHE A 133 -1.39 -9.48 -5.29
C PHE A 133 -0.49 -8.79 -6.31
N ARG A 134 -0.09 -7.56 -6.02
CA ARG A 134 0.99 -6.84 -6.71
C ARG A 134 2.09 -6.49 -5.71
N TYR A 135 3.33 -6.59 -6.15
CA TYR A 135 4.52 -6.45 -5.33
C TYR A 135 5.46 -5.40 -5.91
N THR A 136 6.02 -4.58 -5.04
CA THR A 136 7.09 -3.64 -5.38
C THR A 136 8.01 -3.43 -4.18
N LEU A 137 9.23 -2.93 -4.42
CA LEU A 137 10.12 -2.55 -3.34
C LEU A 137 9.68 -1.22 -2.73
N SER A 138 9.72 -1.14 -1.40
CA SER A 138 9.42 0.08 -0.63
C SER A 138 10.27 1.26 -1.08
N SER A 139 11.55 1.02 -1.39
CA SER A 139 12.49 2.03 -1.90
C SER A 139 12.10 2.63 -3.26
N TRP A 140 11.19 2.00 -4.01
CA TRP A 140 10.72 2.48 -5.31
C TRP A 140 9.43 3.29 -5.22
N LEU A 141 8.78 3.30 -4.04
CA LEU A 141 7.56 4.03 -3.79
C LEU A 141 7.77 5.55 -3.93
N LEU A 142 6.66 6.25 -4.14
CA LEU A 142 6.66 7.70 -4.24
C LEU A 142 6.88 8.31 -2.87
N PRO A 143 7.80 9.27 -2.74
CA PRO A 143 7.96 10.03 -1.51
C PRO A 143 6.77 10.97 -1.37
N ARG A 144 6.43 11.30 -0.14
CA ARG A 144 5.49 12.38 0.14
C ARG A 144 6.06 13.68 -0.45
N ARG A 145 5.22 14.42 -1.17
CA ARG A 145 5.58 15.78 -1.61
C ARG A 145 5.70 16.68 -0.38
N ASP A 146 6.58 17.68 -0.45
CA ASP A 146 6.85 18.73 0.56
C ASP A 146 5.81 18.80 1.71
N PRO A 147 6.22 18.65 2.99
CA PRO A 147 7.55 18.99 3.52
C PRO A 147 8.50 17.84 3.87
N ASP A 148 8.08 16.57 3.78
CA ASP A 148 8.91 15.46 4.28
C ASP A 148 9.08 14.33 3.25
N PRO A 149 10.12 14.42 2.40
CA PRO A 149 10.38 13.40 1.38
C PRO A 149 10.95 12.09 1.95
N ALA A 150 11.27 12.03 3.25
CA ALA A 150 11.65 10.77 3.91
C ALA A 150 10.43 9.87 4.18
N LEU A 151 9.22 10.44 4.11
CA LEU A 151 7.97 9.70 4.24
C LEU A 151 7.50 9.17 2.90
N ILE A 152 6.77 8.06 2.97
CA ILE A 152 6.09 7.46 1.84
C ILE A 152 4.78 8.23 1.57
N GLU A 153 4.49 8.51 0.30
CA GLU A 153 3.23 9.12 -0.13
C GLU A 153 2.06 8.21 0.24
N ILE A 154 0.97 8.81 0.72
CA ILE A 154 -0.18 8.10 1.25
C ILE A 154 -0.83 7.25 0.16
N PHE A 155 -0.96 7.81 -1.04
CA PHE A 155 -1.54 7.15 -2.20
C PHE A 155 -0.46 6.79 -3.21
N GLN A 156 -0.24 5.49 -3.39
CA GLN A 156 0.69 4.96 -4.38
C GLN A 156 -0.10 4.42 -5.59
N PRO A 157 0.36 4.67 -6.82
CA PRO A 157 -0.20 4.02 -8.00
C PRO A 157 0.23 2.56 -8.03
N VAL A 158 -0.70 1.69 -8.39
CA VAL A 158 -0.50 0.24 -8.52
C VAL A 158 -0.88 -0.18 -9.92
N SER A 159 0.06 -0.79 -10.63
CA SER A 159 -0.18 -1.30 -11.98
C SER A 159 -1.09 -2.52 -11.94
N VAL A 160 -2.06 -2.57 -12.87
CA VAL A 160 -2.94 -3.74 -12.99
C VAL A 160 -2.19 -4.93 -13.56
N LEU A 161 -1.27 -4.70 -14.49
CA LEU A 161 -0.43 -5.72 -15.09
C LEU A 161 0.99 -5.61 -14.53
N PRO A 162 1.75 -6.71 -14.46
CA PRO A 162 3.17 -6.63 -14.16
C PRO A 162 3.91 -5.72 -15.15
N ASP A 163 4.87 -4.96 -14.64
CA ASP A 163 5.78 -4.08 -15.38
C ASP A 163 7.16 -4.08 -14.70
N GLU A 164 8.02 -3.11 -15.02
CA GLU A 164 9.38 -3.04 -14.52
C GLU A 164 9.47 -2.65 -13.02
N VAL A 165 8.39 -2.12 -12.44
CA VAL A 165 8.32 -1.66 -11.04
C VAL A 165 7.29 -2.41 -10.19
N TRP A 166 6.32 -3.08 -10.82
CA TRP A 166 5.31 -3.93 -10.18
C TRP A 166 5.35 -5.34 -10.75
N THR A 167 5.34 -6.35 -9.89
CA THR A 167 5.18 -7.75 -10.30
C THR A 167 4.00 -8.41 -9.60
N ASP A 168 3.43 -9.46 -10.17
CA ASP A 168 2.43 -10.33 -9.54
C ASP A 168 3.05 -11.59 -8.93
N ASN A 169 4.38 -11.72 -8.97
CA ASN A 169 5.12 -12.85 -8.44
C ASN A 169 6.07 -12.41 -7.30
N LEU A 170 5.78 -12.85 -6.07
CA LEU A 170 6.58 -12.50 -4.89
C LEU A 170 8.05 -12.92 -5.03
N ALA A 171 8.35 -14.07 -5.65
CA ALA A 171 9.72 -14.52 -5.85
C ALA A 171 10.51 -13.58 -6.77
N VAL A 172 9.86 -12.96 -7.76
CA VAL A 172 10.49 -11.95 -8.63
C VAL A 172 10.82 -10.69 -7.83
N CYS A 173 9.90 -10.24 -6.97
CA CYS A 173 10.13 -9.07 -6.12
C CYS A 173 11.26 -9.31 -5.10
N LEU A 174 11.31 -10.51 -4.50
CA LEU A 174 12.40 -10.91 -3.62
C LEU A 174 13.75 -10.92 -4.34
N LYS A 175 13.81 -11.38 -5.60
CA LYS A 175 15.03 -11.28 -6.42
C LYS A 175 15.45 -9.83 -6.67
N TRP A 176 14.51 -8.91 -6.86
CA TRP A 176 14.83 -7.48 -6.97
C TRP A 176 15.45 -6.93 -5.68
N PHE A 177 14.92 -7.34 -4.53
CA PHE A 177 15.46 -6.99 -3.21
C PHE A 177 16.88 -7.55 -3.02
N GLU A 178 17.09 -8.84 -3.27
CA GLU A 178 18.40 -9.50 -3.17
C GLU A 178 19.46 -8.83 -4.04
N ALA A 179 19.08 -8.41 -5.25
CA ALA A 179 19.96 -7.73 -6.19
C ALA A 179 20.21 -6.24 -5.87
N GLY A 180 19.55 -5.67 -4.85
CA GLY A 180 19.68 -4.25 -4.50
C GLY A 180 19.27 -3.30 -5.63
N LYS A 181 18.31 -3.71 -6.47
CA LYS A 181 17.90 -2.93 -7.65
C LYS A 181 17.39 -1.54 -7.26
N LYS A 182 17.75 -0.53 -8.06
CA LYS A 182 17.30 0.85 -7.90
C LYS A 182 16.35 1.20 -9.05
N ASN A 183 15.08 1.43 -8.72
CA ASN A 183 14.07 1.97 -9.65
C ASN A 183 13.13 2.92 -8.88
N ARG A 184 12.15 3.53 -9.56
CA ARG A 184 11.10 4.35 -8.95
C ARG A 184 9.82 4.29 -9.76
N ILE A 185 8.69 4.12 -9.09
CA ILE A 185 7.37 3.92 -9.71
C ILE A 185 6.95 5.06 -10.66
N LEU A 186 7.42 6.29 -10.45
CA LEU A 186 7.16 7.39 -11.38
C LEU A 186 8.25 7.63 -12.44
N ALA A 187 9.41 6.96 -12.42
CA ALA A 187 10.36 7.11 -13.52
C ALA A 187 9.77 6.62 -14.87
N GLU A 188 8.90 5.61 -14.81
CA GLU A 188 8.32 4.96 -16.00
C GLU A 188 6.81 5.20 -16.17
N VAL A 189 6.06 5.43 -15.08
CA VAL A 189 4.64 5.83 -15.16
C VAL A 189 4.47 7.28 -15.63
N LEU A 190 5.53 8.10 -15.64
CA LEU A 190 5.52 9.46 -16.22
C LEU A 190 5.66 9.49 -17.76
N HIS A 191 5.95 8.35 -18.42
CA HIS A 191 6.28 8.30 -19.85
C HIS A 191 5.31 7.48 -20.71
N GLN A 192 4.01 7.46 -20.39
CA GLN A 192 3.04 7.56 -21.48
C GLN A 192 3.15 8.99 -22.06
N LYS A 193 4.26 9.25 -22.78
CA LYS A 193 4.33 10.36 -23.73
C LYS A 193 3.04 10.27 -24.53
N LYS A 194 2.25 11.35 -24.56
CA LYS A 194 1.38 11.59 -25.72
C LYS A 194 2.26 11.32 -26.93
N ALA A 195 1.97 10.26 -27.69
CA ALA A 195 2.44 10.23 -29.06
C ALA A 195 2.01 11.57 -29.64
N LYS A 196 2.98 12.41 -30.03
CA LYS A 196 2.66 13.57 -30.84
C LYS A 196 1.91 13.00 -32.03
N LYS A 197 0.64 13.41 -32.19
CA LYS A 197 -0.02 13.30 -33.48
C LYS A 197 0.79 14.23 -34.37
N ASP A 198 1.77 13.66 -35.07
CA ASP A 198 2.30 14.30 -36.25
C ASP A 198 1.15 14.25 -37.26
N PHE A 199 0.50 15.39 -37.43
CA PHE A 199 -0.37 15.63 -38.57
C PHE A 199 0.56 15.72 -39.79
N LEU A 200 0.51 14.70 -40.62
CA LEU A 200 0.83 14.78 -42.05
C LEU A 200 -0.51 14.84 -42.79
#